data_AF-A0AAE3I4J5-F1
#
_entry.id   AF-A0AAE3I4J5-F1
#
_cell.length_a   1.000
_cell.length_b   1.000
_cell.length_c   1.000
_cell.angle_alpha   90.00
_cell.angle_beta   90.00
_cell.angle_gamma   90.00
#
_symmetry.space_group_name_H-M   'P 1'
#
loop_
_entity.id
_entity.type
_entity.pdbx_description
1 polymer ?
#
loop_
_entity_poly.entity_id
_entity_poly.type
_entity_poly.pdbx_seq_one_letter_code
_entity_poly.pdbx_strand_id
1 'polypeptide(L)'
;MATGDQQDIFTRIRGYLPRWFGDVAQSPILNGLLQGLAYSGAYVYGLYAYAKQQTRILTATDGWLDMIAADFFGLSIRRRTGQSDASFRANIVANLFRERGTRGAIIRVLTDLTGRAPTIIEPSRPADCGAYDAPNSGYGMAGAYGQVSLTYQAFVQAYRPLGSGIPNVAGYSIVTTGYSAPSQGEYVDPSMSSNTVSDADIYAAIESVRPAASIIWTRISS
;
A
#
# COMPACT_ATOMS: atom_id res chain seq x y z
N MET A 1 -32.23 13.00 15.62
CA MET A 1 -32.28 13.76 14.35
C MET A 1 -30.85 14.01 13.95
N ALA A 2 -30.40 13.38 12.87
CA ALA A 2 -29.06 13.58 12.32
C ALA A 2 -29.06 14.86 11.47
N THR A 3 -27.96 15.61 11.48
CA THR A 3 -27.86 16.82 10.67
C THR A 3 -28.03 16.49 9.18
N GLY A 4 -28.97 17.19 8.53
CA GLY A 4 -29.28 17.03 7.12
C GLY A 4 -30.15 15.82 6.77
N ASP A 5 -30.71 15.13 7.78
CA ASP A 5 -31.82 14.21 7.53
C ASP A 5 -33.11 14.98 7.15
N GLN A 6 -34.10 14.27 6.61
CA GLN A 6 -35.35 14.89 6.16
C GLN A 6 -36.06 15.66 7.29
N GLN A 7 -35.98 15.17 8.53
CA GLN A 7 -36.65 15.80 9.65
C GLN A 7 -35.93 17.10 10.07
N ASP A 8 -34.59 17.13 10.07
CA ASP A 8 -33.79 18.33 10.33
C ASP A 8 -34.13 19.42 9.31
N ILE A 9 -34.14 19.07 8.03
CA ILE A 9 -34.45 20.03 6.96
C ILE A 9 -35.90 20.50 7.05
N PHE A 10 -36.86 19.59 7.32
CA PHE A 10 -38.25 19.97 7.55
C PHE A 10 -38.38 20.97 8.70
N THR A 11 -37.75 20.70 9.84
CA THR A 11 -37.80 21.59 11.01
C THR A 11 -37.18 22.96 10.70
N ARG A 12 -36.07 23.01 9.95
CA ARG A 12 -35.47 24.28 9.50
C ARG A 12 -36.40 25.06 8.58
N ILE A 13 -36.94 24.42 7.55
CA ILE A 13 -37.86 25.06 6.60
C ILE A 13 -39.12 25.56 7.33
N ARG A 14 -39.70 24.74 8.22
CA ARG A 14 -40.86 25.12 9.03
C ARG A 14 -40.55 26.30 9.97
N GLY A 15 -39.34 26.34 10.52
CA GLY A 15 -38.86 27.43 11.38
C GLY A 15 -38.75 28.78 10.68
N TYR A 16 -38.62 28.82 9.35
CA TYR A 16 -38.66 30.05 8.58
C TYR A 16 -40.07 30.56 8.28
N LEU A 17 -41.11 29.74 8.51
CA LEU A 17 -42.48 30.16 8.23
C LEU A 17 -43.01 31.12 9.31
N PRO A 18 -43.67 32.21 8.91
CA PRO A 18 -44.37 33.08 9.84
C PRO A 18 -45.44 32.34 10.67
N ARG A 19 -45.70 32.84 11.88
CA ARG A 19 -46.67 32.26 12.83
C ARG A 19 -48.10 32.08 12.28
N TRP A 20 -48.52 32.90 11.30
CA TRP A 20 -49.87 32.84 10.76
C TRP A 20 -50.16 31.61 9.89
N PHE A 21 -49.14 30.80 9.56
CA PHE A 21 -49.32 29.48 8.93
C PHE A 21 -49.80 28.39 9.92
N GLY A 22 -50.02 28.74 11.19
CA GLY A 22 -50.46 27.82 12.24
C GLY A 22 -49.37 26.82 12.66
N ASP A 23 -49.70 26.00 13.65
CA ASP A 23 -48.80 24.95 14.16
C ASP A 23 -48.82 23.69 13.28
N VAL A 24 -47.90 22.76 13.54
CA VAL A 24 -47.76 21.51 12.79
C VAL A 24 -49.07 20.72 12.81
N ALA A 25 -49.77 20.64 13.93
CA ALA A 25 -51.04 19.93 14.05
C ALA A 25 -52.17 20.55 13.20
N GLN A 26 -52.08 21.83 12.86
CA GLN A 26 -53.15 22.61 12.21
C GLN A 26 -52.98 22.69 10.69
N SER A 27 -51.85 22.24 10.14
CA SER A 27 -51.44 22.53 8.77
C SER A 27 -50.96 21.27 8.00
N PRO A 28 -51.75 20.19 7.92
CA PRO A 28 -51.31 18.90 7.40
C PRO A 28 -50.88 18.94 5.92
N ILE A 29 -51.60 19.69 5.07
CA ILE A 29 -51.27 19.81 3.63
C ILE A 29 -49.94 20.55 3.44
N LEU A 30 -49.77 21.67 4.16
CA LEU A 30 -48.52 22.43 4.15
C LEU A 30 -47.36 21.54 4.62
N ASN A 31 -47.54 20.80 5.71
CA ASN A 31 -46.49 19.89 6.19
C ASN A 31 -46.14 18.83 5.14
N GLY A 32 -47.12 18.27 4.43
CA GLY A 32 -46.87 17.32 3.33
C GLY A 32 -46.02 17.93 2.21
N LEU A 33 -46.34 19.16 1.78
CA LEU A 33 -45.54 19.90 0.79
C LEU A 33 -44.11 20.15 1.28
N LEU A 34 -43.96 20.65 2.51
CA LEU A 34 -42.65 20.94 3.10
C LEU A 34 -41.83 19.67 3.31
N GLN A 35 -42.47 18.54 3.64
CA GLN A 35 -41.80 17.24 3.74
C GLN A 35 -41.26 16.78 2.37
N GLY A 36 -42.01 17.00 1.29
CA GLY A 36 -41.52 16.74 -0.07
C GLY A 36 -40.29 17.58 -0.42
N LEU A 37 -40.31 18.88 -0.10
CA LEU A 37 -39.14 19.75 -0.27
C LEU A 37 -37.96 19.34 0.62
N ALA A 38 -38.25 18.93 1.86
CA ALA A 38 -37.24 18.47 2.80
C ALA A 38 -36.57 17.16 2.36
N TYR A 39 -37.32 16.26 1.72
CA TYR A 39 -36.79 15.03 1.12
C TYR A 39 -35.75 15.35 0.03
N SER A 40 -36.09 16.24 -0.91
CA SER A 40 -35.14 16.70 -1.94
C SER A 40 -33.91 17.38 -1.33
N GLY A 41 -34.10 18.21 -0.30
CA GLY A 41 -33.00 18.83 0.43
C GLY A 41 -32.08 17.81 1.11
N ALA A 42 -32.65 16.78 1.73
CA ALA A 42 -31.90 15.73 2.41
C ALA A 42 -31.07 14.90 1.42
N TYR A 43 -31.62 14.62 0.24
CA TYR A 43 -30.90 13.98 -0.85
C TYR A 43 -29.68 14.80 -1.30
N VAL A 44 -29.85 16.10 -1.56
CA VAL A 44 -28.74 16.99 -1.97
C VAL A 44 -27.70 17.11 -0.86
N TYR A 45 -28.12 17.23 0.39
CA TYR A 45 -27.20 17.23 1.53
C TYR A 45 -26.41 15.92 1.63
N GLY A 46 -27.06 14.78 1.39
CA GLY A 46 -26.42 13.48 1.33
C GLY A 46 -25.31 13.43 0.27
N LEU A 47 -25.55 13.98 -0.93
CA LEU A 47 -24.53 14.10 -1.97
C LEU A 47 -23.37 14.99 -1.55
N TYR A 48 -23.65 16.14 -0.93
CA TYR A 48 -22.61 17.02 -0.38
C TYR A 48 -21.77 16.34 0.70
N ALA A 49 -22.41 15.67 1.66
CA ALA A 49 -21.73 14.96 2.74
C ALA A 49 -20.88 13.80 2.22
N TYR A 50 -21.36 13.09 1.19
CA TYR A 50 -20.57 12.08 0.47
C TYR A 50 -19.37 12.71 -0.23
N ALA A 51 -19.58 13.74 -1.06
CA ALA A 51 -18.50 14.41 -1.78
C ALA A 51 -17.41 14.92 -0.83
N LYS A 52 -17.80 15.49 0.32
CA LYS A 52 -16.87 15.93 1.37
C LYS A 52 -15.96 14.79 1.84
N GLN A 53 -16.49 13.58 2.06
CA GLN A 53 -15.69 12.41 2.46
C GLN A 53 -14.67 12.00 1.39
N GLN A 54 -14.98 12.21 0.11
CA GLN A 54 -14.08 11.87 -0.99
C GLN A 54 -12.88 12.84 -1.11
N THR A 55 -12.92 14.02 -0.47
CA THR A 55 -11.82 15.01 -0.53
C THR A 55 -10.62 14.72 0.36
N ARG A 56 -10.68 13.66 1.18
CA ARG A 56 -9.61 13.30 2.13
C ARG A 56 -9.24 11.84 1.97
N ILE A 57 -7.94 11.56 1.87
CA ILE A 57 -7.39 10.20 1.71
C ILE A 57 -7.91 9.21 2.78
N LEU A 58 -8.13 9.68 4.01
CA LEU A 58 -8.58 8.83 5.12
C LEU A 58 -10.04 8.38 5.00
N THR A 59 -10.86 9.12 4.27
CA THR A 59 -12.30 8.88 4.17
C THR A 59 -12.77 8.56 2.76
N ALA A 60 -11.94 8.80 1.74
CA ALA A 60 -12.26 8.48 0.36
C ALA A 60 -12.44 6.98 0.14
N THR A 61 -13.40 6.61 -0.69
CA THR A 61 -13.75 5.22 -1.04
C THR A 61 -13.78 5.02 -2.55
N ASP A 62 -13.71 3.76 -2.97
CA ASP A 62 -13.91 3.36 -4.37
C ASP A 62 -13.01 4.14 -5.34
N GLY A 63 -13.51 4.47 -6.54
CA GLY A 63 -12.76 5.16 -7.58
C GLY A 63 -12.18 6.52 -7.18
N TRP A 64 -12.71 7.18 -6.15
CA TRP A 64 -12.13 8.43 -5.63
C TRP A 64 -10.77 8.20 -4.97
N LEU A 65 -10.63 7.08 -4.26
CA LEU A 65 -9.37 6.68 -3.67
C LEU A 65 -8.34 6.32 -4.75
N ASP A 66 -8.77 5.76 -5.88
CA ASP A 66 -7.92 5.50 -7.05
C ASP A 66 -7.44 6.79 -7.72
N MET A 67 -8.30 7.79 -7.85
CA MET A 67 -7.91 9.11 -8.36
C MET A 67 -6.89 9.79 -7.44
N ILE A 68 -7.08 9.73 -6.12
CA ILE A 68 -6.10 10.25 -5.16
C ILE A 68 -4.75 9.54 -5.33
N ALA A 69 -4.73 8.22 -5.52
CA ALA A 69 -3.49 7.49 -5.76
C ALA A 69 -2.82 7.96 -7.08
N ALA A 70 -3.60 8.17 -8.14
CA ALA A 70 -3.10 8.65 -9.41
C ALA A 70 -2.51 10.08 -9.32
N ASP A 71 -3.12 10.97 -8.52
CA ASP A 71 -2.60 12.34 -8.33
C ASP A 71 -1.20 12.34 -7.69
N PHE A 72 -0.95 11.47 -6.71
CA PHE A 72 0.35 11.40 -6.02
C PHE A 72 1.39 10.54 -6.75
N PHE A 73 0.95 9.45 -7.40
CA PHE A 73 1.85 8.39 -7.84
C PHE A 73 1.73 8.08 -9.34
N GLY A 74 0.81 8.70 -10.06
CA GLY A 74 0.50 8.38 -11.45
C GLY A 74 0.16 6.90 -11.59
N LEU A 75 0.92 6.17 -12.40
CA LEU A 75 0.72 4.74 -12.66
C LEU A 75 1.55 3.82 -11.74
N SER A 76 2.39 4.38 -10.87
CA SER A 76 3.32 3.60 -10.04
C SER A 76 2.64 2.87 -8.88
N ILE A 77 1.53 3.41 -8.37
CA ILE A 77 0.68 2.75 -7.37
C ILE A 77 -0.73 2.62 -7.94
N ARG A 78 -1.17 1.38 -8.12
CA ARG A 78 -2.51 1.04 -8.62
C ARG A 78 -3.16 0.00 -7.72
N ARG A 79 -4.47 0.10 -7.57
CA ARG A 79 -5.26 -0.87 -6.82
C ARG A 79 -5.20 -2.22 -7.51
N ARG A 80 -4.91 -3.27 -6.75
CA ARG A 80 -4.95 -4.65 -7.26
C ARG A 80 -6.39 -5.12 -7.40
N THR A 81 -6.65 -6.01 -8.33
CA THR A 81 -7.96 -6.66 -8.46
C THR A 81 -8.38 -7.28 -7.13
N GLY A 82 -9.57 -6.94 -6.64
CA GLY A 82 -10.11 -7.44 -5.36
C GLY A 82 -9.50 -6.79 -4.10
N GLN A 83 -8.64 -5.78 -4.23
CA GLN A 83 -8.08 -5.08 -3.07
C GLN A 83 -9.11 -4.15 -2.42
N SER A 84 -9.28 -4.27 -1.09
CA SER A 84 -10.18 -3.41 -0.32
C SER A 84 -9.64 -1.99 -0.18
N ASP A 85 -10.55 -1.02 0.00
CA ASP A 85 -10.19 0.38 0.24
C ASP A 85 -9.26 0.56 1.44
N ALA A 86 -9.47 -0.20 2.52
CA ALA A 86 -8.61 -0.13 3.71
C ALA A 86 -7.17 -0.57 3.40
N SER A 87 -7.00 -1.68 2.67
CA SER A 87 -5.68 -2.16 2.25
C SER A 87 -5.03 -1.20 1.27
N PHE A 88 -5.78 -0.69 0.30
CA PHE A 88 -5.25 0.23 -0.70
C PHE A 88 -4.86 1.57 -0.10
N ARG A 89 -5.69 2.15 0.77
CA ARG A 89 -5.38 3.36 1.53
C ARG A 89 -4.11 3.21 2.36
N ALA A 90 -3.95 2.09 3.07
CA ALA A 90 -2.74 1.83 3.84
C ALA A 90 -1.49 1.84 2.94
N ASN A 91 -1.58 1.28 1.73
CA ASN A 91 -0.49 1.30 0.74
C ASN A 91 -0.18 2.73 0.27
N ILE A 92 -1.19 3.53 -0.07
CA ILE A 92 -1.02 4.94 -0.49
C ILE A 92 -0.33 5.74 0.63
N VAL A 93 -0.84 5.65 1.86
CA VAL A 93 -0.27 6.37 3.02
C VAL A 93 1.17 5.91 3.31
N ALA A 94 1.44 4.61 3.26
CA ALA A 94 2.78 4.08 3.47
C ALA A 94 3.78 4.64 2.45
N ASN A 95 3.39 4.76 1.17
CA ASN A 95 4.28 5.29 0.13
C ASN A 95 4.41 6.81 0.13
N LEU A 96 3.41 7.53 0.65
CA LEU A 96 3.46 9.00 0.78
C LEU A 96 4.54 9.42 1.77
N PHE A 97 4.71 8.64 2.84
CA PHE A 97 5.69 8.90 3.91
C PHE A 97 6.88 7.94 3.90
N ARG A 98 7.06 7.17 2.81
CA ARG A 98 8.19 6.25 2.70
C ARG A 98 9.50 7.04 2.60
N GLU A 99 10.46 6.68 3.44
CA GLU A 99 11.82 7.20 3.37
C GLU A 99 12.45 6.87 2.01
N ARG A 100 13.21 7.82 1.43
CA ARG A 100 13.94 7.66 0.17
C ARG A 100 15.31 8.30 0.30
N GLY A 101 16.25 7.88 -0.55
CA GLY A 101 17.59 8.45 -0.62
C GLY A 101 18.53 8.01 0.50
N THR A 102 18.21 6.94 1.24
CA THR A 102 19.04 6.47 2.35
C THR A 102 19.24 4.95 2.31
N ARG A 103 20.26 4.46 3.02
CA ARG A 103 20.47 3.04 3.28
C ARG A 103 19.24 2.40 3.93
N GLY A 104 18.64 3.08 4.91
CA GLY A 104 17.45 2.61 5.61
C GLY A 104 16.24 2.41 4.68
N ALA A 105 16.09 3.30 3.68
CA ALA A 105 15.04 3.19 2.68
C ALA A 105 15.16 1.90 1.84
N ILE A 106 16.37 1.58 1.37
CA ILE A 106 16.62 0.34 0.59
C ILE A 106 16.37 -0.90 1.45
N ILE A 107 16.84 -0.90 2.71
CA ILE A 107 16.60 -2.01 3.64
C ILE A 107 15.10 -2.23 3.84
N ARG A 108 14.35 -1.17 4.16
CA ARG A 108 12.90 -1.27 4.40
C ARG A 108 12.14 -1.72 3.16
N VAL A 109 12.36 -1.10 1.99
CA VAL A 109 11.58 -1.45 0.79
C VAL A 109 11.82 -2.90 0.36
N LEU A 110 13.06 -3.40 0.47
CA LEU A 110 13.36 -4.78 0.14
C LEU A 110 12.82 -5.75 1.19
N THR A 111 12.86 -5.39 2.47
CA THR A 111 12.28 -6.21 3.55
C THR A 111 10.75 -6.27 3.44
N ASP A 112 10.09 -5.16 3.13
CA ASP A 112 8.64 -5.10 2.92
C ASP A 112 8.22 -5.94 1.70
N LEU A 113 9.05 -5.95 0.65
CA LEU A 113 8.79 -6.69 -0.58
C LEU A 113 9.04 -8.19 -0.42
N THR A 114 10.18 -8.58 0.17
CA THR A 114 10.65 -9.99 0.15
C THR A 114 10.59 -10.68 1.50
N GLY A 115 10.29 -9.95 2.57
CA GLY A 115 10.41 -10.46 3.94
C GLY A 115 11.85 -10.64 4.41
N ARG A 116 12.86 -10.23 3.62
CA ARG A 116 14.27 -10.45 3.91
C ARG A 116 15.07 -9.16 3.77
N ALA A 117 15.79 -8.81 4.83
CA ALA A 117 16.67 -7.66 4.81
C ALA A 117 17.86 -7.91 3.84
N PRO A 118 18.17 -6.94 2.96
CA PRO A 118 19.33 -7.04 2.09
C PRO A 118 20.63 -6.83 2.87
N THR A 119 21.73 -7.31 2.30
CA THR A 119 23.07 -6.91 2.74
C THR A 119 23.54 -5.73 1.88
N ILE A 120 23.96 -4.64 2.51
CA ILE A 120 24.42 -3.42 1.80
C ILE A 120 25.86 -3.10 2.21
N ILE A 121 26.70 -2.76 1.24
CA ILE A 121 28.07 -2.32 1.43
C ILE A 121 28.25 -0.97 0.75
N GLU A 122 28.63 0.03 1.53
CA GLU A 122 29.05 1.36 1.07
C GLU A 122 30.58 1.44 1.16
N PRO A 123 31.32 1.47 0.03
CA PRO A 123 32.79 1.42 0.05
C PRO A 123 33.49 2.58 0.79
N SER A 124 32.79 3.69 0.98
CA SER A 124 33.27 4.84 1.75
C SER A 124 32.93 4.77 3.24
N ARG A 125 32.20 3.74 3.69
CA ARG A 125 31.75 3.57 5.08
C ARG A 125 32.65 2.56 5.80
N PRO A 126 33.50 2.99 6.75
CA PRO A 126 34.40 2.08 7.47
C PRO A 126 33.69 0.93 8.19
N ALA A 127 32.47 1.16 8.67
CA ALA A 127 31.65 0.13 9.32
C ALA A 127 31.26 -1.04 8.40
N ASP A 128 31.26 -0.85 7.07
CA ASP A 128 30.98 -1.91 6.10
C ASP A 128 32.25 -2.61 5.59
N CYS A 129 33.38 -1.91 5.64
CA CYS A 129 34.62 -2.27 4.94
C CYS A 129 35.76 -2.74 5.85
N GLY A 130 35.51 -2.85 7.15
CA GLY A 130 36.53 -3.23 8.12
C GLY A 130 37.63 -2.18 8.27
N ALA A 131 38.56 -2.44 9.20
CA ALA A 131 39.71 -1.58 9.44
C ALA A 131 40.93 -2.42 9.86
N TYR A 132 42.12 -1.85 9.70
CA TYR A 132 43.33 -2.44 10.27
C TYR A 132 43.21 -2.49 11.79
N ASP A 133 43.65 -3.62 12.38
CA ASP A 133 43.60 -3.88 13.83
C ASP A 133 42.18 -3.89 14.43
N ALA A 134 41.15 -4.08 13.60
CA ALA A 134 39.79 -4.28 14.08
C ALA A 134 39.55 -5.78 14.39
N PRO A 135 38.97 -6.11 15.57
CA PRO A 135 38.83 -7.50 16.03
C PRO A 135 37.94 -8.39 15.12
N ASN A 136 37.14 -7.78 14.25
CA ASN A 136 36.22 -8.47 13.34
C ASN A 136 36.55 -8.23 11.85
N SER A 137 37.82 -7.95 11.53
CA SER A 137 38.27 -7.72 10.15
C SER A 137 39.46 -8.63 9.82
N GLY A 138 39.43 -9.27 8.66
CA GLY A 138 40.52 -10.16 8.25
C GLY A 138 40.48 -10.48 6.76
N TYR A 139 41.64 -10.43 6.11
CA TYR A 139 41.78 -10.75 4.69
C TYR A 139 41.23 -12.16 4.41
N GLY A 140 40.24 -12.24 3.50
CA GLY A 140 39.60 -13.50 3.11
C GLY A 140 38.69 -14.15 4.17
N MET A 141 38.47 -13.50 5.31
CA MET A 141 37.66 -14.02 6.42
C MET A 141 36.35 -13.24 6.61
N ALA A 142 36.44 -11.91 6.78
CA ALA A 142 35.29 -11.09 7.14
C ALA A 142 35.48 -9.62 6.75
N GLY A 143 34.38 -8.96 6.39
CA GLY A 143 34.34 -7.56 5.95
C GLY A 143 34.36 -7.41 4.43
N ALA A 144 33.94 -6.23 3.95
CA ALA A 144 34.10 -5.84 2.55
C ALA A 144 35.39 -5.04 2.36
N TYR A 145 35.82 -4.80 1.12
CA TYR A 145 36.90 -3.85 0.85
C TYR A 145 36.35 -2.44 0.64
N GLY A 146 36.95 -1.47 1.31
CA GLY A 146 36.61 -0.06 1.19
C GLY A 146 37.39 0.62 0.08
N GLN A 147 36.75 1.58 -0.57
CA GLN A 147 37.38 2.40 -1.60
C GLN A 147 36.68 3.77 -1.65
N VAL A 148 37.37 4.81 -1.15
CA VAL A 148 36.82 6.18 -1.08
C VAL A 148 36.58 6.83 -2.45
N SER A 149 37.26 6.34 -3.50
CA SER A 149 37.06 6.83 -4.87
C SER A 149 35.78 6.30 -5.53
N LEU A 150 35.12 5.28 -4.95
CA LEU A 150 33.79 4.82 -5.37
C LEU A 150 32.69 5.64 -4.69
N THR A 151 32.83 6.97 -4.72
CA THR A 151 31.83 7.88 -4.16
C THR A 151 30.50 7.74 -4.91
N TYR A 152 29.38 7.86 -4.19
CA TYR A 152 28.02 7.68 -4.72
C TYR A 152 27.73 6.27 -5.26
N GLN A 153 28.43 5.25 -4.77
CA GLN A 153 28.16 3.86 -5.12
C GLN A 153 27.88 3.02 -3.88
N ALA A 154 26.98 2.04 -4.03
CA ALA A 154 26.75 1.01 -3.03
C ALA A 154 26.55 -0.35 -3.70
N PHE A 155 26.91 -1.41 -3.00
CA PHE A 155 26.69 -2.79 -3.40
C PHE A 155 25.60 -3.40 -2.55
N VAL A 156 24.54 -3.90 -3.19
CA VAL A 156 23.36 -4.47 -2.55
C VAL A 156 23.26 -5.94 -2.94
N GLN A 157 23.29 -6.82 -1.95
CA GLN A 157 22.83 -8.18 -2.10
C GLN A 157 21.38 -8.26 -1.63
N ALA A 158 20.47 -8.35 -2.60
CA ALA A 158 19.05 -8.55 -2.37
C ALA A 158 18.71 -10.04 -2.37
N TYR A 159 17.63 -10.40 -1.69
CA TYR A 159 17.18 -11.78 -1.56
C TYR A 159 15.78 -11.95 -2.09
N ARG A 160 15.55 -13.05 -2.83
CA ARG A 160 14.19 -13.48 -3.19
C ARG A 160 13.41 -13.87 -1.93
N PRO A 161 12.06 -13.73 -1.94
CA PRO A 161 11.24 -14.18 -0.82
C PRO A 161 11.50 -15.64 -0.48
N LEU A 162 11.30 -16.00 0.78
CA LEU A 162 11.24 -17.40 1.18
C LEU A 162 10.01 -18.03 0.52
N GLY A 163 10.22 -19.06 -0.30
CA GLY A 163 9.11 -19.76 -0.95
C GLY A 163 8.22 -20.45 0.08
N SER A 164 6.89 -20.27 -0.01
CA SER A 164 5.92 -21.00 0.82
C SER A 164 5.48 -22.34 0.22
N GLY A 165 6.15 -22.79 -0.85
CA GLY A 165 5.65 -23.89 -1.69
C GLY A 165 4.36 -23.52 -2.43
N ILE A 166 3.81 -24.49 -3.17
CA ILE A 166 2.51 -24.35 -3.83
C ILE A 166 1.51 -25.17 -3.00
N PRO A 167 0.42 -24.56 -2.51
CA PRO A 167 -0.56 -25.27 -1.70
C PRO A 167 -1.09 -26.52 -2.41
N ASN A 168 -1.17 -27.63 -1.67
CA ASN A 168 -1.66 -28.93 -2.16
C ASN A 168 -0.83 -29.56 -3.29
N VAL A 169 0.36 -29.04 -3.59
CA VAL A 169 1.33 -29.69 -4.47
C VAL A 169 2.54 -30.10 -3.63
N ALA A 170 2.89 -31.37 -3.72
CA ALA A 170 3.98 -31.91 -2.93
C ALA A 170 5.33 -31.72 -3.62
N GLY A 171 6.38 -31.65 -2.81
CA GLY A 171 7.76 -31.56 -3.29
C GLY A 171 8.26 -32.87 -3.91
N TYR A 172 9.40 -32.78 -4.59
CA TYR A 172 10.09 -33.96 -5.13
C TYR A 172 10.40 -34.98 -4.03
N SER A 173 10.36 -36.26 -4.41
CA SER A 173 10.65 -37.41 -3.53
C SER A 173 9.64 -37.66 -2.40
N ILE A 174 8.47 -37.03 -2.45
CA ILE A 174 7.32 -37.38 -1.59
C ILE A 174 6.35 -38.25 -2.40
N VAL A 175 5.92 -39.39 -1.84
CA VAL A 175 4.92 -40.26 -2.48
C VAL A 175 3.55 -39.62 -2.34
N THR A 176 2.97 -39.18 -3.45
CA THR A 176 1.77 -38.31 -3.47
C THR A 176 0.63 -38.86 -4.32
N THR A 177 0.79 -40.09 -4.79
CA THR A 177 -0.13 -40.82 -5.65
C THR A 177 -0.36 -42.22 -5.08
N GLY A 178 -1.62 -42.60 -4.87
CA GLY A 178 -2.03 -43.93 -4.38
C GLY A 178 -3.43 -44.28 -4.87
N TYR A 179 -3.72 -45.59 -4.97
CA TYR A 179 -5.06 -46.04 -5.37
C TYR A 179 -6.09 -45.55 -4.34
N SER A 180 -7.14 -44.87 -4.80
CA SER A 180 -8.19 -44.26 -3.96
C SER A 180 -7.77 -43.06 -3.10
N ALA A 181 -6.64 -42.40 -3.39
CA ALA A 181 -6.21 -41.16 -2.73
C ALA A 181 -6.14 -39.98 -3.73
N PRO A 182 -6.58 -38.75 -3.36
CA PRO A 182 -6.39 -37.57 -4.19
C PRO A 182 -4.90 -37.32 -4.50
N SER A 183 -4.55 -37.10 -5.77
CA SER A 183 -3.17 -36.83 -6.18
C SER A 183 -2.73 -35.43 -5.77
N GLN A 184 -1.52 -35.32 -5.22
CA GLN A 184 -0.80 -34.04 -5.00
C GLN A 184 0.49 -33.95 -5.85
N GLY A 185 0.67 -34.86 -6.81
CA GLY A 185 1.78 -34.84 -7.75
C GLY A 185 1.40 -34.13 -9.04
N GLU A 186 2.02 -32.97 -9.30
CA GLU A 186 1.82 -32.18 -10.52
C GLU A 186 3.12 -31.44 -10.87
N TYR A 187 3.34 -31.21 -12.17
CA TYR A 187 4.38 -30.29 -12.63
C TYR A 187 3.93 -28.86 -12.41
N VAL A 188 4.72 -28.10 -11.65
CA VAL A 188 4.37 -26.72 -11.29
C VAL A 188 4.88 -25.72 -12.31
N ASP A 189 4.09 -24.69 -12.56
CA ASP A 189 4.49 -23.49 -13.29
C ASP A 189 4.71 -22.32 -12.31
N PRO A 190 5.62 -21.36 -12.58
CA PRO A 190 5.78 -20.17 -11.73
C PRO A 190 4.49 -19.39 -11.46
N SER A 191 3.50 -19.44 -12.36
CA SER A 191 2.17 -18.85 -12.17
C SER A 191 1.34 -19.51 -11.05
N MET A 192 1.67 -20.73 -10.65
CA MET A 192 1.02 -21.45 -9.54
C MET A 192 1.53 -21.00 -8.17
N SER A 193 2.62 -20.21 -8.12
CA SER A 193 3.09 -19.58 -6.90
C SER A 193 2.37 -18.24 -6.70
N SER A 194 1.58 -18.13 -5.63
CA SER A 194 0.72 -16.97 -5.36
C SER A 194 1.45 -15.71 -4.86
N ASN A 195 2.79 -15.77 -4.70
CA ASN A 195 3.60 -14.69 -4.09
C ASN A 195 4.95 -14.49 -4.80
N THR A 196 4.96 -14.51 -6.13
CA THR A 196 6.18 -14.31 -6.91
C THR A 196 6.53 -12.82 -7.01
N VAL A 197 7.34 -12.35 -6.06
CA VAL A 197 8.18 -11.17 -6.29
C VAL A 197 9.20 -11.54 -7.35
N SER A 198 9.14 -10.88 -8.50
CA SER A 198 10.10 -11.08 -9.58
C SER A 198 11.41 -10.32 -9.30
N ASP A 199 12.48 -10.74 -9.97
CA ASP A 199 13.75 -9.99 -9.93
C ASP A 199 13.57 -8.54 -10.42
N ALA A 200 12.66 -8.32 -11.38
CA ALA A 200 12.32 -6.99 -11.86
C ALA A 200 11.65 -6.12 -10.77
N ASP A 201 10.82 -6.73 -9.92
CA ASP A 201 10.21 -6.03 -8.78
C ASP A 201 11.27 -5.59 -7.76
N ILE A 202 12.30 -6.41 -7.53
CA ILE A 202 13.43 -6.08 -6.66
C ILE A 202 14.20 -4.87 -7.21
N TYR A 203 14.54 -4.87 -8.50
CA TYR A 203 15.22 -3.73 -9.13
C TYR A 203 14.35 -2.48 -9.09
N ALA A 204 13.06 -2.58 -9.44
CA ALA A 204 12.13 -1.45 -9.40
C ALA A 204 11.98 -0.88 -7.98
N ALA A 205 11.96 -1.74 -6.95
CA ALA A 205 11.90 -1.32 -5.57
C ALA A 205 13.14 -0.51 -5.16
N ILE A 206 14.35 -0.98 -5.50
CA ILE A 206 15.61 -0.26 -5.26
C ILE A 206 15.58 1.09 -5.98
N GLU A 207 15.26 1.10 -7.27
CA GLU A 207 15.20 2.34 -8.07
C GLU A 207 14.21 3.35 -7.50
N SER A 208 13.09 2.88 -6.93
CA SER A 208 12.10 3.77 -6.35
C SER A 208 12.65 4.59 -5.17
N VAL A 209 13.58 4.03 -4.38
CA VAL A 209 14.07 4.66 -3.14
C VAL A 209 15.52 5.09 -3.18
N ARG A 210 16.28 4.76 -4.23
CA ARG A 210 17.71 5.07 -4.26
C ARG A 210 17.98 6.58 -4.25
N PRO A 211 19.14 7.01 -3.73
CA PRO A 211 19.59 8.38 -3.90
C PRO A 211 19.69 8.78 -5.38
N ALA A 212 19.40 10.05 -5.67
CA ALA A 212 19.67 10.61 -6.98
C ALA A 212 21.19 10.60 -7.25
N ALA A 213 21.57 10.43 -8.52
CA ALA A 213 22.97 10.42 -8.96
C ALA A 213 23.89 9.38 -8.29
N SER A 214 23.33 8.31 -7.69
CA SER A 214 24.10 7.17 -7.18
C SER A 214 23.98 5.94 -8.08
N ILE A 215 24.99 5.07 -8.03
CA ILE A 215 24.97 3.74 -8.67
C ILE A 215 24.76 2.67 -7.59
N ILE A 216 23.72 1.86 -7.75
CA ILE A 216 23.43 0.75 -6.83
C ILE A 216 23.67 -0.57 -7.55
N TRP A 217 24.85 -1.15 -7.34
CA TRP A 217 25.20 -2.45 -7.89
C TRP A 217 24.45 -3.54 -7.16
N THR A 218 23.58 -4.27 -7.86
CA THR A 218 22.70 -5.24 -7.21
C THR A 218 23.00 -6.66 -7.65
N ARG A 219 23.14 -7.56 -6.68
CA ARG A 219 23.16 -9.01 -6.88
C ARG A 219 21.92 -9.60 -6.21
N ILE A 220 21.17 -10.43 -6.93
CA ILE A 220 20.02 -11.14 -6.39
C ILE A 220 20.42 -12.57 -6.02
N SER A 221 20.03 -13.01 -4.84
CA SER A 221 20.32 -14.33 -4.29
C SER A 221 19.06 -15.00 -3.73
N SER A 222 19.13 -16.30 -3.45
CA SER A 222 18.06 -17.09 -2.84
C SER A 222 18.46 -17.52 -1.44
#